data_AF-A0A3E3DBX6-F1
#
_entry.id   AF-A0A3E3DBX6-F1
#
_cell.length_a   1.000
_cell.length_b   1.000
_cell.length_c   1.000
_cell.angle_alpha   90.00
_cell.angle_beta   90.00
_cell.angle_gamma   90.00
#
_symmetry.space_group_name_H-M   'P 1'
#
loop_
_entity.id
_entity.type
_entity.pdbx_description
1 polymer ?
#
loop_
_entity_poly.entity_id
_entity_poly.type
_entity_poly.pdbx_seq_one_letter_code
_entity_poly.pdbx_strand_id
1 'polypeptide(L)'
;MKGLKMRIVMAAVVCVCLAACSGKGRTANAETPEAAVKSAMEALQALDLGTFNACTDNYVSTDRNWLGIPVERRYRVFNELQQPGILQGAKERSNQAFAEKMVENLSWEIIGETTEGGQSVITLRITNTDMSNVMGYYTVHILEKMAGGRGTGLKELFEEIAESDYDRGGVLPFLDEAEGSVTTDVEVTVCRENNRWIMKITDPFIEAFMGNFGTGEFSDEVKVRIDELEKEYEKKMDQWGEDFSSRIEQWVEGIFD
;
A
#
# COMPACT_ATOMS: atom_id res chain seq x y z
N MET A 1 39.05 -33.48 -55.70
CA MET A 1 37.93 -34.29 -56.25
C MET A 1 37.44 -35.25 -55.17
N LYS A 2 36.11 -35.48 -55.06
CA LYS A 2 35.43 -36.61 -54.36
C LYS A 2 35.74 -36.80 -52.85
N GLY A 3 34.76 -36.88 -51.94
CA GLY A 3 33.30 -36.67 -51.99
C GLY A 3 32.77 -36.52 -50.54
N LEU A 4 31.62 -35.93 -50.18
CA LEU A 4 30.33 -35.62 -50.84
C LEU A 4 29.19 -36.63 -50.54
N LYS A 5 28.21 -36.15 -49.72
CA LYS A 5 26.96 -36.79 -49.20
C LYS A 5 27.17 -37.56 -47.88
N MET A 6 26.26 -37.52 -46.90
CA MET A 6 24.85 -37.06 -46.83
C MET A 6 24.72 -35.80 -45.92
N ARG A 7 23.95 -34.72 -46.17
CA ARG A 7 22.47 -34.57 -46.38
C ARG A 7 21.68 -35.19 -45.21
N ILE A 8 21.12 -34.46 -44.24
CA ILE A 8 19.94 -33.54 -44.25
C ILE A 8 19.72 -33.05 -42.78
N VAL A 9 19.05 -31.98 -42.30
CA VAL A 9 18.39 -30.66 -42.64
C VAL A 9 17.91 -30.11 -41.25
N MET A 10 17.65 -28.85 -40.87
CA MET A 10 17.60 -27.46 -41.43
C MET A 10 18.85 -26.63 -41.00
N ALA A 11 19.09 -25.33 -41.26
CA ALA A 11 18.32 -24.16 -41.76
C ALA A 11 17.51 -23.30 -40.77
N ALA A 12 18.18 -22.52 -39.90
CA ALA A 12 17.62 -21.32 -39.25
C ALA A 12 18.72 -20.35 -38.78
N VAL A 13 19.24 -19.49 -39.68
CA VAL A 13 20.01 -18.29 -39.25
C VAL A 13 19.01 -17.18 -38.98
N VAL A 14 18.71 -16.95 -37.70
CA VAL A 14 18.04 -15.73 -37.25
C VAL A 14 19.12 -14.82 -36.68
N CYS A 15 19.41 -13.72 -37.38
CA CYS A 15 20.22 -12.65 -36.79
C CYS A 15 19.47 -12.13 -35.55
N VAL A 16 20.10 -12.20 -34.37
CA VAL A 16 19.62 -11.51 -33.17
C VAL A 16 19.94 -10.02 -33.33
N CYS A 17 19.23 -9.38 -34.25
CA CYS A 17 19.03 -7.94 -34.20
C CYS A 17 18.31 -7.67 -32.88
N LEU A 18 18.98 -6.99 -31.96
CA LEU A 18 18.38 -6.47 -30.73
C LEU A 18 17.45 -5.29 -31.07
N ALA A 19 16.40 -5.58 -31.83
CA ALA A 19 15.18 -4.82 -31.81
C ALA A 19 14.61 -4.99 -30.39
N ALA A 20 14.93 -4.04 -29.52
CA ALA A 20 14.27 -3.93 -28.24
C ALA A 20 12.78 -3.65 -28.51
N CYS A 21 11.98 -4.70 -28.55
CA CYS A 21 10.53 -4.62 -28.45
C CYS A 21 10.16 -4.21 -27.02
N SER A 22 10.56 -3.00 -26.63
CA SER A 22 9.82 -2.24 -25.63
C SER A 22 8.37 -2.24 -26.11
N GLY A 23 7.51 -2.86 -25.31
CA GLY A 23 6.12 -3.08 -25.67
C GLY A 23 5.48 -1.74 -25.99
N LYS A 24 5.19 -1.49 -27.27
CA LYS A 24 4.62 -0.23 -27.74
C LYS A 24 3.11 -0.23 -27.49
N GLY A 25 2.74 -0.48 -26.23
CA GLY A 25 1.50 0.00 -25.68
C GLY A 25 1.40 1.48 -26.00
N ARG A 26 0.22 1.92 -26.43
CA ARG A 26 -0.04 3.32 -26.66
C ARG A 26 -0.04 4.01 -25.29
N THR A 27 1.11 4.56 -24.90
CA THR A 27 1.12 5.74 -24.03
C THR A 27 0.39 6.82 -24.81
N ALA A 28 -0.93 6.87 -24.64
CA ALA A 28 -1.73 7.98 -25.11
C ALA A 28 -1.17 9.21 -24.37
N ASN A 29 -0.46 10.08 -25.10
CA ASN A 29 -0.15 11.40 -24.57
C ASN A 29 -1.50 12.11 -24.46
N ALA A 30 -2.11 12.06 -23.28
CA ALA A 30 -3.38 12.70 -23.00
C ALA A 30 -3.35 14.13 -23.54
N GLU A 31 -4.30 14.45 -24.42
CA GLU A 31 -4.29 15.72 -25.14
C GLU A 31 -4.80 16.84 -24.21
N THR A 32 -5.79 16.53 -23.36
CA THR A 32 -6.35 17.40 -22.31
C THR A 32 -5.94 16.96 -20.89
N PRO A 33 -6.01 17.85 -19.89
CA PRO A 33 -5.85 17.49 -18.48
C PRO A 33 -6.89 16.46 -18.01
N GLU A 34 -8.16 16.65 -18.40
CA GLU A 34 -9.28 15.73 -18.14
C GLU A 34 -8.94 14.29 -18.55
N ALA A 35 -8.41 14.10 -19.78
CA ALA A 35 -8.02 12.79 -20.29
C ALA A 35 -6.88 12.14 -19.49
N ALA A 36 -6.01 12.94 -18.86
CA ALA A 36 -4.93 12.42 -18.01
C ALA A 36 -5.44 11.96 -16.63
N VAL A 37 -6.34 12.73 -16.01
CA VAL A 37 -7.01 12.32 -14.76
C VAL A 37 -7.85 11.08 -15.01
N LYS A 38 -8.65 11.05 -16.09
CA LYS A 38 -9.40 9.87 -16.50
C LYS A 38 -8.50 8.64 -16.69
N SER A 39 -7.40 8.78 -17.42
CA SER A 39 -6.44 7.68 -17.62
C SER A 39 -5.82 7.19 -16.31
N ALA A 40 -5.56 8.10 -15.36
CA ALA A 40 -5.07 7.75 -14.03
C ALA A 40 -6.13 7.02 -13.20
N MET A 41 -7.38 7.49 -13.18
CA MET A 41 -8.45 6.87 -12.40
C MET A 41 -8.89 5.51 -12.95
N GLU A 42 -8.97 5.36 -14.28
CA GLU A 42 -9.22 4.06 -14.93
C GLU A 42 -8.07 3.07 -14.64
N ALA A 43 -6.81 3.52 -14.65
CA ALA A 43 -5.65 2.69 -14.30
C ALA A 43 -5.60 2.34 -12.81
N LEU A 44 -6.05 3.24 -11.93
CA LEU A 44 -6.15 3.00 -10.48
C LEU A 44 -7.16 1.91 -10.15
N GLN A 45 -8.38 2.00 -10.69
CA GLN A 45 -9.42 0.97 -10.53
C GLN A 45 -8.99 -0.40 -11.11
N ALA A 46 -8.20 -0.40 -12.19
CA ALA A 46 -7.69 -1.63 -12.81
C ALA A 46 -6.38 -2.16 -12.18
N LEU A 47 -5.81 -1.46 -11.18
CA LEU A 47 -4.45 -1.67 -10.65
C LEU A 47 -3.36 -1.75 -11.74
N ASP A 48 -3.55 -1.07 -12.88
CA ASP A 48 -2.48 -0.86 -13.87
C ASP A 48 -1.54 0.23 -13.35
N LEU A 49 -0.71 -0.14 -12.38
CA LEU A 49 0.33 0.71 -11.82
C LEU A 49 1.33 1.18 -12.91
N GLY A 50 1.42 0.49 -14.04
CA GLY A 50 2.22 0.92 -15.20
C GLY A 50 1.65 2.19 -15.85
N THR A 51 0.36 2.19 -16.18
CA THR A 51 -0.34 3.35 -16.74
C THR A 51 -0.54 4.44 -15.69
N PHE A 52 -0.87 4.09 -14.44
CA PHE A 52 -1.00 5.05 -13.33
C PHE A 52 0.28 5.86 -13.14
N ASN A 53 1.46 5.21 -13.09
CA ASN A 53 2.77 5.86 -13.02
C ASN A 53 3.12 6.67 -14.29
N ALA A 54 2.47 6.42 -15.42
CA ALA A 54 2.70 7.17 -16.66
C ALA A 54 1.87 8.47 -16.73
N CYS A 55 0.78 8.55 -15.97
CA CYS A 55 -0.16 9.67 -15.89
C CYS A 55 -0.06 10.49 -14.58
N THR A 56 0.67 10.01 -13.57
CA THR A 56 0.79 10.65 -12.24
C THR A 56 2.25 10.86 -11.81
N ASP A 57 2.46 11.62 -10.74
CA ASP A 57 3.76 11.71 -10.05
C ASP A 57 3.91 10.73 -8.88
N ASN A 58 3.31 9.54 -8.99
CA ASN A 58 3.40 8.48 -7.99
C ASN A 58 4.84 7.99 -7.74
N TYR A 59 5.66 7.92 -8.78
CA TYR A 59 7.06 7.52 -8.68
C TYR A 59 7.94 8.63 -8.07
N VAL A 60 8.62 8.33 -6.96
CA VAL A 60 9.47 9.27 -6.22
C VAL A 60 10.97 9.00 -6.46
N SER A 61 11.47 7.79 -6.17
CA SER A 61 12.89 7.45 -6.37
C SER A 61 13.12 5.97 -6.75
N THR A 62 14.33 5.70 -7.24
CA THR A 62 14.89 4.34 -7.37
C THR A 62 16.27 4.38 -6.74
N ASP A 63 16.44 3.67 -5.64
CA ASP A 63 17.71 3.59 -4.95
C ASP A 63 18.48 2.37 -5.51
N ARG A 64 19.81 2.53 -5.64
CA ARG A 64 20.66 1.63 -6.42
C ARG A 64 21.90 1.25 -5.64
N ASN A 65 22.31 -0.01 -5.79
CA ASN A 65 23.59 -0.46 -5.25
C ASN A 65 24.78 0.11 -6.05
N TRP A 66 26.00 -0.18 -5.59
CA TRP A 66 27.24 0.32 -6.20
C TRP A 66 27.49 -0.13 -7.65
N LEU A 67 26.75 -1.14 -8.14
CA LEU A 67 26.76 -1.57 -9.56
C LEU A 67 25.69 -0.86 -10.41
N GLY A 68 24.95 0.09 -9.84
CA GLY A 68 23.84 0.79 -10.50
C GLY A 68 22.56 -0.03 -10.64
N ILE A 69 22.48 -1.21 -10.01
CA ILE A 69 21.30 -2.08 -10.06
C ILE A 69 20.26 -1.54 -9.05
N PRO A 70 18.97 -1.38 -9.44
CA PRO A 70 17.88 -1.05 -8.50
C PRO A 70 17.80 -2.06 -7.35
N VAL A 71 17.68 -1.57 -6.12
CA VAL A 71 17.46 -2.39 -4.91
C VAL A 71 16.18 -2.02 -4.18
N GLU A 72 15.71 -0.78 -4.32
CA GLU A 72 14.48 -0.27 -3.74
C GLU A 72 13.87 0.74 -4.72
N ARG A 73 12.56 0.91 -4.69
CA ARG A 73 11.88 2.06 -5.30
C ARG A 73 10.96 2.70 -4.28
N ARG A 74 10.73 4.01 -4.43
CA ARG A 74 9.75 4.74 -3.60
C ARG A 74 8.62 5.23 -4.48
N TYR A 75 7.41 4.84 -4.11
CA TYR A 75 6.15 5.29 -4.69
C TYR A 75 5.25 5.84 -3.59
N ARG A 76 4.40 6.81 -3.91
CA ARG A 76 3.44 7.39 -2.96
C ARG A 76 2.35 6.39 -2.55
N VAL A 77 1.86 5.60 -3.51
CA VAL A 77 0.82 4.59 -3.30
C VAL A 77 1.21 3.23 -3.89
N PHE A 78 0.73 2.17 -3.25
CA PHE A 78 1.02 0.76 -3.58
C PHE A 78 2.52 0.43 -3.72
N ASN A 79 3.36 1.00 -2.85
CA ASN A 79 4.81 0.90 -2.89
C ASN A 79 5.31 -0.56 -2.98
N GLU A 80 4.72 -1.47 -2.20
CA GLU A 80 5.18 -2.85 -2.11
C GLU A 80 4.94 -3.68 -3.36
N LEU A 81 3.88 -3.40 -4.12
CA LEU A 81 3.59 -4.08 -5.39
C LEU A 81 4.57 -3.70 -6.51
N GLN A 82 5.42 -2.70 -6.29
CA GLN A 82 6.26 -2.09 -7.32
C GLN A 82 7.76 -2.25 -7.04
N GLN A 83 8.13 -2.95 -5.96
CA GLN A 83 9.53 -3.18 -5.57
C GLN A 83 10.30 -4.04 -6.58
N PRO A 84 11.59 -3.72 -6.82
CA PRO A 84 12.41 -4.47 -7.76
C PRO A 84 12.73 -5.86 -7.20
N GLY A 85 12.34 -6.91 -7.92
CA GLY A 85 12.65 -8.29 -7.54
C GLY A 85 11.71 -8.91 -6.50
N ILE A 86 10.50 -8.35 -6.31
CA ILE A 86 9.44 -9.02 -5.54
C ILE A 86 9.22 -10.45 -6.06
N LEU A 87 9.28 -11.42 -5.15
CA LEU A 87 9.11 -12.85 -5.45
C LEU A 87 7.64 -13.24 -5.29
N GLN A 88 7.10 -13.97 -6.27
CA GLN A 88 5.77 -14.57 -6.17
C GLN A 88 5.69 -15.46 -4.94
N GLY A 89 4.71 -15.22 -4.07
CA GLY A 89 4.78 -15.77 -2.70
C GLY A 89 3.55 -15.50 -1.84
N ALA A 90 3.73 -15.50 -0.52
CA ALA A 90 2.66 -15.13 0.41
C ALA A 90 2.48 -13.61 0.46
N LYS A 91 3.53 -12.86 0.83
CA LYS A 91 3.51 -11.39 0.97
C LYS A 91 3.06 -10.67 -0.31
N GLU A 92 3.51 -11.12 -1.48
CA GLU A 92 3.09 -10.56 -2.77
C GLU A 92 1.57 -10.73 -3.01
N ARG A 93 1.00 -11.93 -2.80
CA ARG A 93 -0.45 -12.15 -2.90
C ARG A 93 -1.25 -11.40 -1.82
N SER A 94 -0.75 -11.28 -0.59
CA SER A 94 -1.41 -10.49 0.46
C SER A 94 -1.42 -8.99 0.11
N ASN A 95 -0.31 -8.46 -0.39
CA ASN A 95 -0.22 -7.08 -0.88
C ASN A 95 -1.15 -6.83 -2.08
N GLN A 96 -1.29 -7.81 -2.97
CA GLN A 96 -2.18 -7.74 -4.14
C GLN A 96 -3.65 -7.73 -3.72
N ALA A 97 -4.08 -8.68 -2.89
CA ALA A 97 -5.45 -8.74 -2.36
C ALA A 97 -5.81 -7.48 -1.55
N PHE A 98 -4.86 -6.92 -0.79
CA PHE A 98 -5.04 -5.64 -0.08
C PHE A 98 -5.28 -4.49 -1.07
N ALA A 99 -4.50 -4.40 -2.15
CA ALA A 99 -4.70 -3.37 -3.17
C ALA A 99 -6.00 -3.55 -3.96
N GLU A 100 -6.40 -4.80 -4.24
CA GLU A 100 -7.69 -5.13 -4.87
C GLU A 100 -8.85 -4.67 -3.99
N LYS A 101 -8.80 -4.93 -2.67
CA LYS A 101 -9.81 -4.43 -1.73
C LYS A 101 -9.84 -2.92 -1.59
N MET A 102 -8.69 -2.25 -1.62
CA MET A 102 -8.61 -0.78 -1.61
C MET A 102 -9.34 -0.13 -2.79
N VAL A 103 -9.51 -0.81 -3.93
CA VAL A 103 -10.19 -0.25 -5.12
C VAL A 103 -11.49 -0.97 -5.51
N GLU A 104 -11.92 -2.00 -4.78
CA GLU A 104 -13.04 -2.88 -5.14
C GLU A 104 -14.36 -2.13 -5.40
N ASN A 105 -14.66 -1.14 -4.55
CA ASN A 105 -15.87 -0.30 -4.64
C ASN A 105 -15.57 1.14 -5.08
N LEU A 106 -14.35 1.41 -5.55
CA LEU A 106 -13.91 2.74 -5.97
C LEU A 106 -14.67 3.20 -7.22
N SER A 107 -15.35 4.33 -7.11
CA SER A 107 -16.06 5.01 -8.20
C SER A 107 -15.80 6.51 -8.14
N TRP A 108 -15.91 7.20 -9.28
CA TRP A 108 -15.52 8.59 -9.40
C TRP A 108 -16.22 9.29 -10.56
N GLU A 109 -16.37 10.61 -10.47
CA GLU A 109 -16.80 11.49 -11.57
C GLU A 109 -15.99 12.80 -11.55
N ILE A 110 -15.76 13.40 -12.73
CA ILE A 110 -15.19 14.75 -12.84
C ILE A 110 -16.36 15.75 -12.79
N ILE A 111 -16.37 16.60 -11.77
CA ILE A 111 -17.45 17.57 -11.51
C ILE A 111 -17.06 19.01 -11.84
N GLY A 112 -15.78 19.28 -12.12
CA GLY A 112 -15.28 20.58 -12.55
C GLY A 112 -13.87 20.53 -13.12
N GLU A 113 -13.56 21.46 -14.02
CA GLU A 113 -12.20 21.78 -14.49
C GLU A 113 -12.00 23.30 -14.45
N THR A 114 -10.93 23.77 -13.83
CA THR A 114 -10.43 25.15 -13.92
C THR A 114 -9.01 25.12 -14.48
N THR A 115 -8.84 25.59 -15.71
CA THR A 115 -7.55 25.58 -16.41
C THR A 115 -7.01 27.00 -16.60
N GLU A 116 -5.88 27.29 -15.95
CA GLU A 116 -5.18 28.57 -16.04
C GLU A 116 -3.73 28.37 -16.53
N GLY A 117 -3.44 28.87 -17.73
CA GLY A 117 -2.10 28.83 -18.32
C GLY A 117 -1.62 27.41 -18.64
N GLY A 118 -0.61 26.94 -17.92
CA GLY A 118 0.05 25.63 -18.12
C GLY A 118 -0.38 24.55 -17.13
N GLN A 119 -1.38 24.83 -16.29
CA GLN A 119 -1.87 23.98 -15.21
C GLN A 119 -3.39 23.91 -15.25
N SER A 120 -3.93 22.79 -14.79
CA SER A 120 -5.36 22.58 -14.57
C SER A 120 -5.60 22.11 -13.14
N VAL A 121 -6.72 22.53 -12.55
CA VAL A 121 -7.28 21.97 -11.33
C VAL A 121 -8.59 21.29 -11.70
N ILE A 122 -8.67 19.98 -11.46
CA ILE A 122 -9.84 19.17 -11.73
C ILE A 122 -10.46 18.76 -10.40
N THR A 123 -11.75 19.01 -10.23
CA THR A 123 -12.51 18.55 -9.08
C THR A 123 -13.08 17.18 -9.40
N LEU A 124 -12.61 16.16 -8.67
CA LEU A 124 -13.16 14.81 -8.67
C LEU A 124 -14.13 14.66 -7.51
N ARG A 125 -15.30 14.05 -7.74
CA ARG A 125 -16.01 13.35 -6.68
C ARG A 125 -15.53 11.92 -6.66
N ILE A 126 -15.13 11.43 -5.50
CA ILE A 126 -14.67 10.04 -5.30
C ILE A 126 -15.57 9.39 -4.25
N THR A 127 -16.03 8.19 -4.54
CA THR A 127 -16.84 7.35 -3.64
C THR A 127 -16.18 5.98 -3.53
N ASN A 128 -15.98 5.49 -2.30
CA ASN A 128 -15.49 4.14 -2.00
C ASN A 128 -16.12 3.62 -0.70
N THR A 129 -15.87 2.37 -0.32
CA THR A 129 -16.17 1.84 1.03
C THR A 129 -15.59 2.76 2.11
N ASP A 130 -16.31 2.95 3.22
CA ASP A 130 -15.76 3.66 4.38
C ASP A 130 -14.84 2.71 5.16
N MET A 131 -13.54 2.99 5.12
CA MET A 131 -12.48 2.21 5.74
C MET A 131 -11.83 2.92 6.93
N SER A 132 -12.40 4.04 7.39
CA SER A 132 -11.88 4.86 8.51
C SER A 132 -11.53 4.02 9.75
N ASN A 133 -12.47 3.19 10.21
CA ASN A 133 -12.33 2.39 11.42
C ASN A 133 -11.47 1.12 11.28
N VAL A 134 -11.08 0.72 10.06
CA VAL A 134 -10.45 -0.59 9.78
C VAL A 134 -9.15 -0.78 10.59
N MET A 135 -8.27 0.22 10.59
CA MET A 135 -7.03 0.16 11.37
C MET A 135 -7.29 0.24 12.89
N GLY A 136 -8.38 0.85 13.32
CA GLY A 136 -8.81 0.87 14.71
C GLY A 136 -9.32 -0.50 15.18
N TYR A 137 -10.15 -1.18 14.40
CA TYR A 137 -10.58 -2.55 14.70
C TYR A 137 -9.42 -3.55 14.67
N TYR A 138 -8.49 -3.42 13.72
CA TYR A 138 -7.23 -4.18 13.72
C TYR A 138 -6.41 -3.92 15.01
N THR A 139 -6.32 -2.67 15.46
CA THR A 139 -5.63 -2.30 16.70
C THR A 139 -6.30 -2.91 17.93
N VAL A 140 -7.63 -2.83 18.04
CA VAL A 140 -8.42 -3.49 19.10
C VAL A 140 -8.17 -5.00 19.12
N HIS A 141 -8.16 -5.66 17.96
CA HIS A 141 -7.91 -7.10 17.85
C HIS A 141 -6.50 -7.50 18.32
N ILE A 142 -5.48 -6.68 18.06
CA ILE A 142 -4.12 -6.88 18.56
C ILE A 142 -4.06 -6.66 20.08
N LEU A 143 -4.68 -5.60 20.60
CA LEU A 143 -4.78 -5.32 22.04
C LEU A 143 -5.49 -6.45 22.81
N GLU A 144 -6.62 -6.95 22.30
CA GLU A 144 -7.38 -8.04 22.92
C GLU A 144 -6.59 -9.36 22.94
N LYS A 145 -5.84 -9.66 21.88
CA LYS A 145 -4.90 -10.80 21.85
C LYS A 145 -3.82 -10.69 22.92
N MET A 146 -3.23 -9.50 23.11
CA MET A 146 -2.25 -9.26 24.17
C MET A 146 -2.89 -9.38 25.56
N ALA A 147 -4.09 -8.84 25.74
CA ALA A 147 -4.86 -8.90 26.99
C ALA A 147 -5.25 -10.32 27.43
N GLY A 148 -5.41 -11.26 26.48
CA GLY A 148 -5.70 -12.68 26.75
C GLY A 148 -4.47 -13.60 26.88
N GLY A 149 -3.27 -13.13 26.53
CA GLY A 149 -2.06 -13.96 26.43
C GLY A 149 -1.33 -14.18 27.75
N ARG A 150 -0.73 -15.38 27.93
CA ARG A 150 0.23 -15.66 29.01
C ARG A 150 1.69 -15.60 28.52
N GLY A 151 2.19 -14.38 28.37
CA GLY A 151 3.61 -14.03 28.48
C GLY A 151 4.62 -14.62 27.48
N THR A 152 4.85 -13.91 26.38
CA THR A 152 6.15 -13.81 25.67
C THR A 152 6.23 -12.47 24.92
N GLY A 153 7.39 -11.81 24.94
CA GLY A 153 7.84 -10.94 23.84
C GLY A 153 7.10 -9.64 23.54
N LEU A 154 6.41 -9.00 24.49
CA LEU A 154 5.64 -7.76 24.23
C LEU A 154 6.48 -6.64 23.59
N LYS A 155 7.76 -6.48 23.99
CA LYS A 155 8.67 -5.50 23.37
C LYS A 155 8.92 -5.79 21.88
N GLU A 156 9.06 -7.06 21.52
CA GLU A 156 9.39 -7.49 20.15
C GLU A 156 8.19 -7.23 19.21
N LEU A 157 6.96 -7.42 19.71
CA LEU A 157 5.72 -7.04 19.01
C LEU A 157 5.54 -5.52 18.89
N PHE A 158 5.91 -4.73 19.91
CA PHE A 158 5.90 -3.26 19.80
C PHE A 158 6.94 -2.76 18.79
N GLU A 159 8.08 -3.43 18.65
CA GLU A 159 9.08 -3.14 17.60
C GLU A 159 8.52 -3.50 16.20
N GLU A 160 7.83 -4.64 16.02
CA GLU A 160 7.13 -4.97 14.76
C GLU A 160 6.03 -3.96 14.37
N ILE A 161 5.26 -3.45 15.34
CA ILE A 161 4.16 -2.50 15.08
C ILE A 161 4.72 -1.08 14.81
N ALA A 162 5.75 -0.65 15.53
CA ALA A 162 6.33 0.68 15.40
C ALA A 162 7.20 0.87 14.14
N GLU A 163 7.81 -0.19 13.61
CA GLU A 163 8.66 -0.10 12.40
C GLU A 163 7.88 -0.08 11.06
N SER A 164 6.54 -0.06 11.11
CA SER A 164 5.65 0.43 10.03
C SER A 164 5.51 -0.39 8.73
N ASP A 165 5.64 -1.72 8.78
CA ASP A 165 5.11 -2.61 7.72
C ASP A 165 4.15 -3.66 8.31
N TYR A 166 2.97 -3.20 8.73
CA TYR A 166 1.90 -4.04 9.28
C TYR A 166 1.53 -5.18 8.32
N ASP A 167 1.15 -6.35 8.86
CA ASP A 167 0.73 -7.47 8.04
C ASP A 167 -0.60 -7.16 7.33
N ARG A 168 -0.50 -6.79 6.05
CA ARG A 168 -1.66 -6.57 5.17
C ARG A 168 -2.53 -7.82 5.07
N GLY A 169 -1.98 -9.02 5.23
CA GLY A 169 -2.75 -10.26 5.35
C GLY A 169 -3.60 -10.35 6.62
N GLY A 170 -3.11 -9.80 7.74
CA GLY A 170 -3.83 -9.67 9.00
C GLY A 170 -4.86 -8.52 9.03
N VAL A 171 -4.70 -7.52 8.15
CA VAL A 171 -5.68 -6.42 7.98
C VAL A 171 -6.84 -6.81 7.05
N LEU A 172 -6.64 -7.72 6.09
CA LEU A 172 -7.66 -8.14 5.12
C LEU A 172 -9.04 -8.50 5.73
N PRO A 173 -9.17 -9.26 6.83
CA PRO A 173 -10.47 -9.56 7.42
C PRO A 173 -11.27 -8.32 7.82
N PHE A 174 -10.60 -7.27 8.29
CA PHE A 174 -11.22 -6.01 8.68
C PHE A 174 -11.57 -5.12 7.46
N LEU A 175 -10.97 -5.39 6.29
CA LEU A 175 -11.38 -4.80 5.02
C LEU A 175 -12.59 -5.54 4.41
N ASP A 176 -12.66 -6.87 4.55
CA ASP A 176 -13.84 -7.68 4.16
C ASP A 176 -15.07 -7.39 5.03
N GLU A 177 -14.87 -6.95 6.29
CA GLU A 177 -15.94 -6.52 7.23
C GLU A 177 -16.29 -5.02 7.13
N ALA A 178 -15.65 -4.25 6.24
CA ALA A 178 -15.90 -2.81 6.10
C ALA A 178 -17.20 -2.51 5.33
N GLU A 179 -18.25 -2.07 6.04
CA GLU A 179 -19.56 -1.71 5.46
C GLU A 179 -19.74 -0.20 5.26
N GLY A 180 -20.67 0.17 4.37
CA GLY A 180 -21.00 1.56 4.06
C GLY A 180 -20.10 2.18 2.98
N SER A 181 -20.27 3.48 2.74
CA SER A 181 -19.45 4.22 1.77
C SER A 181 -19.27 5.68 2.16
N VAL A 182 -18.08 6.20 1.89
CA VAL A 182 -17.75 7.63 2.00
C VAL A 182 -17.72 8.26 0.62
N THR A 183 -18.03 9.55 0.53
CA THR A 183 -17.94 10.34 -0.73
C THR A 183 -17.30 11.68 -0.44
N THR A 184 -16.23 11.98 -1.17
CA THR A 184 -15.39 13.18 -0.96
C THR A 184 -15.15 13.88 -2.29
N ASP A 185 -15.40 15.19 -2.33
CA ASP A 185 -15.03 16.05 -3.46
C ASP A 185 -13.59 16.55 -3.23
N VAL A 186 -12.66 16.21 -4.12
CA VAL A 186 -11.22 16.53 -4.03
C VAL A 186 -10.72 17.27 -5.27
N GLU A 187 -9.82 18.24 -5.06
CA GLU A 187 -9.16 18.96 -6.14
C GLU A 187 -7.81 18.33 -6.47
N VAL A 188 -7.63 17.89 -7.72
CA VAL A 188 -6.37 17.32 -8.22
C VAL A 188 -5.73 18.26 -9.24
N THR A 189 -4.46 18.60 -9.01
CA THR A 189 -3.69 19.45 -9.91
C THR A 189 -3.08 18.62 -11.04
N VAL A 190 -3.13 19.14 -12.27
CA VAL A 190 -2.54 18.51 -13.45
C VAL A 190 -1.58 19.49 -14.13
N CYS A 191 -0.31 19.09 -14.25
CA CYS A 191 0.77 19.93 -14.78
C CYS A 191 1.28 19.40 -16.13
N ARG A 192 1.75 20.30 -17.00
CA ARG A 192 2.35 19.93 -18.29
C ARG A 192 3.85 19.63 -18.13
N GLU A 193 4.22 18.36 -18.05
CA GLU A 193 5.61 17.91 -17.88
C GLU A 193 6.09 17.09 -19.08
N ASN A 194 7.22 17.46 -19.67
CA ASN A 194 7.82 16.74 -20.81
C ASN A 194 6.80 16.46 -21.96
N ASN A 195 5.97 17.47 -22.27
CA ASN A 195 4.85 17.41 -23.24
C ASN A 195 3.71 16.43 -22.93
N ARG A 196 3.63 15.90 -21.71
CA ARG A 196 2.50 15.12 -21.18
C ARG A 196 1.78 15.88 -20.08
N TRP A 197 0.51 15.57 -19.85
CA TRP A 197 -0.19 15.99 -18.64
C TRP A 197 0.07 14.97 -17.54
N ILE A 198 0.50 15.44 -16.36
CA ILE A 198 0.81 14.63 -15.18
C ILE A 198 -0.05 15.13 -14.02
N MET A 199 -0.91 14.26 -13.52
CA MET A 199 -1.71 14.47 -12.31
C MET A 199 -0.82 14.40 -11.06
N LYS A 200 -1.04 15.31 -10.12
CA LYS A 200 -0.32 15.37 -8.84
C LYS A 200 -1.08 14.63 -7.76
N ILE A 201 -0.43 13.66 -7.16
CA ILE A 201 -0.95 12.89 -6.04
C ILE A 201 -0.70 13.69 -4.76
N THR A 202 -1.79 13.96 -4.06
CA THR A 202 -1.85 14.68 -2.78
C THR A 202 -2.50 13.80 -1.73
N ASP A 203 -2.22 14.04 -0.46
CA ASP A 203 -2.72 13.20 0.63
C ASP A 203 -4.27 13.14 0.67
N PRO A 204 -5.03 14.24 0.47
CA PRO A 204 -6.49 14.18 0.35
C PRO A 204 -7.01 13.33 -0.82
N PHE A 205 -6.25 13.22 -1.92
CA PHE A 205 -6.60 12.31 -3.01
C PHE A 205 -6.37 10.85 -2.60
N ILE A 206 -5.27 10.56 -1.88
CA ILE A 206 -4.98 9.23 -1.34
C ILE A 206 -6.07 8.82 -0.35
N GLU A 207 -6.37 9.66 0.63
CA GLU A 207 -7.40 9.46 1.64
C GLU A 207 -8.77 9.18 0.99
N ALA A 208 -9.17 9.99 0.01
CA ALA A 208 -10.44 9.81 -0.68
C ALA A 208 -10.53 8.51 -1.49
N PHE A 209 -9.48 8.13 -2.24
CA PHE A 209 -9.53 6.86 -3.00
C PHE A 209 -9.36 5.64 -2.09
N MET A 210 -8.64 5.75 -0.96
CA MET A 210 -8.50 4.69 0.05
C MET A 210 -9.64 4.68 1.09
N GLY A 211 -10.73 5.43 0.88
CA GLY A 211 -11.91 5.36 1.75
C GLY A 211 -11.65 5.81 3.20
N ASN A 212 -10.75 6.78 3.41
CA ASN A 212 -10.24 7.22 4.70
C ASN A 212 -9.40 6.18 5.48
N PHE A 213 -9.03 5.04 4.88
CA PHE A 213 -8.15 4.05 5.51
C PHE A 213 -6.83 4.70 5.96
N GLY A 214 -6.46 4.47 7.22
CA GLY A 214 -5.15 4.88 7.74
C GLY A 214 -4.98 6.38 8.03
N THR A 215 -6.04 7.18 7.92
CA THR A 215 -6.07 8.60 8.34
C THR A 215 -5.72 8.84 9.82
N GLY A 216 -5.89 7.81 10.66
CA GLY A 216 -5.76 7.90 12.12
C GLY A 216 -7.03 8.38 12.83
N GLU A 217 -8.05 8.82 12.09
CA GLU A 217 -9.32 9.29 12.65
C GLU A 217 -10.36 8.17 12.69
N PHE A 218 -10.40 7.46 13.83
CA PHE A 218 -11.43 6.47 14.14
C PHE A 218 -12.67 7.09 14.81
N SER A 219 -13.77 6.36 14.86
CA SER A 219 -14.98 6.75 15.61
C SER A 219 -14.71 6.81 17.12
N ASP A 220 -15.54 7.56 17.84
CA ASP A 220 -15.44 7.69 19.31
C ASP A 220 -15.58 6.34 20.02
N GLU A 221 -16.40 5.42 19.48
CA GLU A 221 -16.54 4.05 20.01
C GLU A 221 -15.23 3.27 19.92
N VAL A 222 -14.54 3.34 18.77
CA VAL A 222 -13.25 2.66 18.56
C VAL A 222 -12.14 3.31 19.38
N LYS A 223 -12.12 4.64 19.47
CA LYS A 223 -11.18 5.40 20.34
C LYS A 223 -11.35 5.03 21.81
N VAL A 224 -12.59 4.97 22.32
CA VAL A 224 -12.89 4.52 23.69
C VAL A 224 -12.48 3.06 23.89
N ARG A 225 -12.74 2.18 22.92
CA ARG A 225 -12.38 0.76 23.05
C ARG A 225 -10.86 0.53 23.12
N ILE A 226 -10.08 1.32 22.38
CA ILE A 226 -8.61 1.31 22.46
C ILE A 226 -8.15 1.81 23.85
N ASP A 227 -8.65 2.96 24.30
CA ASP A 227 -8.34 3.57 25.61
C ASP A 227 -8.70 2.66 26.81
N GLU A 228 -9.81 1.91 26.73
CA GLU A 228 -10.17 0.86 27.71
C GLU A 228 -9.14 -0.27 27.76
N LEU A 229 -8.72 -0.77 26.59
CA LEU A 229 -7.81 -1.91 26.47
C LEU A 229 -6.38 -1.56 26.84
N GLU A 230 -5.92 -0.35 26.51
CA GLU A 230 -4.64 0.18 26.97
C GLU A 230 -4.61 0.24 28.50
N LYS A 231 -5.67 0.73 29.16
CA LYS A 231 -5.77 0.78 30.63
C LYS A 231 -5.89 -0.60 31.28
N GLU A 232 -6.58 -1.55 30.65
CA GLU A 232 -6.60 -2.94 31.13
C GLU A 232 -5.20 -3.58 31.02
N TYR A 233 -4.45 -3.26 29.97
CA TYR A 233 -3.10 -3.74 29.72
C TYR A 233 -2.06 -3.10 30.66
N GLU A 234 -2.07 -1.78 30.87
CA GLU A 234 -1.25 -1.09 31.87
C GLU A 234 -1.42 -1.73 33.26
N LYS A 235 -2.67 -1.90 33.69
CA LYS A 235 -2.99 -2.53 34.97
C LYS A 235 -2.50 -3.99 35.07
N LYS A 236 -2.48 -4.74 33.96
CA LYS A 236 -1.91 -6.10 33.92
C LYS A 236 -0.38 -6.07 34.02
N MET A 237 0.30 -5.09 33.41
CA MET A 237 1.75 -4.92 33.56
C MET A 237 2.11 -4.59 35.01
N ASP A 238 1.38 -3.68 35.67
CA ASP A 238 1.57 -3.35 37.09
C ASP A 238 1.40 -4.60 37.96
N GLN A 239 0.30 -5.33 37.78
CA GLN A 239 0.03 -6.59 38.51
C GLN A 239 1.12 -7.65 38.26
N TRP A 240 1.64 -7.78 37.04
CA TRP A 240 2.75 -8.68 36.75
C TRP A 240 4.07 -8.20 37.39
N GLY A 241 4.27 -6.89 37.54
CA GLY A 241 5.39 -6.32 38.29
C GLY A 241 5.32 -6.62 39.79
N GLU A 242 4.14 -6.51 40.40
CA GLU A 242 3.89 -6.86 41.81
C GLU A 242 4.00 -8.38 42.04
N ASP A 243 3.39 -9.22 41.19
CA ASP A 243 3.50 -10.68 41.22
C ASP A 243 4.95 -11.15 41.03
N PHE A 244 5.74 -10.48 40.18
CA PHE A 244 7.15 -10.82 39.98
C PHE A 244 8.01 -10.41 41.16
N SER A 245 7.80 -9.21 41.71
CA SER A 245 8.54 -8.69 42.86
C SER A 245 8.29 -9.53 44.12
N SER A 246 7.02 -9.79 44.45
CA SER A 246 6.64 -10.62 45.60
C SER A 246 7.13 -12.08 45.50
N ARG A 247 7.23 -12.64 44.29
CA ARG A 247 7.83 -13.96 44.06
C ARG A 247 9.36 -13.96 44.17
N ILE A 248 10.02 -12.84 43.92
CA ILE A 248 11.45 -12.67 44.24
C ILE A 248 11.64 -12.55 45.75
N GLU A 249 10.82 -11.74 46.43
CA GLU A 249 10.88 -11.57 47.90
C GLU A 249 10.69 -12.92 48.63
N GLN A 250 9.66 -13.69 48.30
CA GLN A 250 9.45 -15.04 48.86
C GLN A 250 10.62 -16.00 48.57
N TRP A 251 11.26 -15.88 47.40
CA TRP A 251 12.43 -16.70 47.04
C TRP A 251 13.70 -16.29 47.80
N VAL A 252 13.87 -14.99 48.08
CA VAL A 252 14.97 -14.47 48.89
C VAL A 252 14.78 -14.83 50.36
N GLU A 253 13.57 -14.67 50.93
CA GLU A 253 13.27 -15.06 52.31
C GLU A 253 13.48 -16.58 52.51
N GLY A 254 12.94 -17.41 51.60
CA GLY A 254 13.12 -18.87 51.61
C GLY A 254 14.54 -19.38 51.27
N ILE A 255 15.54 -18.51 51.23
CA ILE A 255 16.98 -18.84 51.16
C ILE A 255 17.71 -18.57 52.49
N PHE A 256 17.10 -17.83 53.42
CA PHE A 256 17.71 -17.44 54.70
C PHE A 256 17.06 -18.08 55.96
N ASP A 257 16.00 -18.88 55.78
CA ASP A 257 15.46 -19.84 56.76
C ASP A 257 16.02 -21.28 56.55
#